data_AF-A0A3S4FVA8-F1
#
_entry.id   AF-A0A3S4FVA8-F1
#
_cell.length_a   1.000
_cell.length_b   1.000
_cell.length_c   1.000
_cell.angle_alpha   90.00
_cell.angle_beta   90.00
_cell.angle_gamma   90.00
#
_symmetry.space_group_name_H-M   'P 1'
#
loop_
_entity.id
_entity.type
_entity.pdbx_description
1 polymer ?
#
loop_
_entity_poly.entity_id
_entity_poly.type
_entity_poly.pdbx_seq_one_letter_code
_entity_poly.pdbx_strand_id
1 'polypeptide(L)' 'MQAEEWLQWVMLPRMYALLDANAPLPTRFAITPYFEEALKDKEPACLPLLVVLQRLDDLLNQEPQ' A
#
# COMPACT_ATOMS: atom_id res chain seq x y z
N MET A 1 -11.73 -11.58 4.90
CA MET A 1 -10.28 -11.42 4.63
C MET A 1 -9.82 -10.21 5.42
N GLN A 2 -8.80 -10.38 6.26
CA GLN A 2 -8.22 -9.26 7.01
C GLN A 2 -7.46 -8.33 6.06
N ALA A 3 -7.41 -7.04 6.39
CA ALA A 3 -6.69 -6.05 5.57
C ALA A 3 -5.23 -6.47 5.35
N GLU A 4 -4.57 -6.99 6.39
CA GLU A 4 -3.18 -7.47 6.34
C GLU A 4 -2.99 -8.65 5.36
N GLU A 5 -3.95 -9.58 5.29
CA GLU A 5 -3.89 -10.71 4.37
C GLU A 5 -4.02 -10.24 2.92
N TRP A 6 -4.89 -9.27 2.67
CA TRP A 6 -5.06 -8.69 1.34
C TRP A 6 -3.79 -7.96 0.89
N LEU A 7 -3.15 -7.23 1.80
CA LEU A 7 -1.88 -6.55 1.53
C LEU A 7 -0.81 -7.55 1.07
N GLN A 8 -0.67 -8.66 1.78
CA GLN A 8 0.37 -9.65 1.52
C GLN A 8 0.10 -10.50 0.28
N TRP A 9 -1.14 -10.98 0.12
CA TRP A 9 -1.44 -12.02 -0.87
C TRP A 9 -2.07 -11.51 -2.16
N VAL A 10 -2.55 -10.26 -2.19
CA VAL A 10 -3.17 -9.69 -3.39
C VAL A 10 -2.41 -8.46 -3.86
N MET A 11 -2.19 -7.49 -2.97
CA MET A 11 -1.58 -6.22 -3.33
C MET A 11 -0.11 -6.38 -3.75
N LEU A 12 0.73 -6.98 -2.89
CA LEU A 12 2.16 -7.15 -3.18
C LEU A 12 2.42 -7.97 -4.47
N PRO A 13 1.82 -9.17 -4.67
CA PRO A 13 2.03 -9.94 -5.90
C PRO A 13 1.60 -9.18 -7.16
N ARG A 14 0.51 -8.40 -7.08
CA ARG A 14 0.03 -7.58 -8.19
C ARG A 14 1.01 -6.46 -8.53
N MET A 15 1.58 -5.80 -7.53
CA MET A 15 2.61 -4.76 -7.75
C MET A 15 3.86 -5.35 -8.38
N TYR A 16 4.34 -6.51 -7.91
CA TYR A 16 5.48 -7.19 -8.52
C TYR A 16 5.21 -7.55 -9.99
N ALA A 17 4.03 -8.08 -10.32
CA ALA A 17 3.68 -8.38 -11.70
C ALA A 17 3.67 -7.14 -12.62
N LEU A 18 3.26 -5.97 -12.11
CA LEU A 18 3.32 -4.71 -12.87
C LEU A 18 4.78 -4.31 -13.15
N LEU A 19 5.65 -4.45 -12.14
CA LEU A 19 7.09 -4.15 -12.28
C LEU A 19 7.76 -5.11 -13.27
N ASP A 20 7.52 -6.41 -13.14
CA ASP A 20 8.06 -7.44 -14.04
C ASP A 20 7.64 -7.21 -15.50
N ALA A 21 6.41 -6.73 -15.70
CA ALA A 21 5.87 -6.41 -17.02
C ALA A 21 6.30 -5.02 -17.56
N ASN A 22 7.06 -4.23 -16.78
CA ASN A 22 7.31 -2.80 -17.06
C ASN A 22 6.01 -2.03 -17.39
N ALA A 23 4.91 -2.41 -16.75
CA ALA A 23 3.60 -1.81 -16.95
C ALA A 23 3.53 -0.46 -16.21
N PRO A 24 2.67 0.48 -16.68
CA PRO A 24 2.47 1.73 -15.97
C PRO A 24 1.97 1.48 -14.54
N LEU A 25 2.62 2.12 -13.58
CA LEU A 25 2.22 2.10 -12.17
C LEU A 25 0.98 2.98 -11.95
N PRO A 26 0.14 2.66 -10.95
CA PRO A 26 -1.04 3.47 -10.62
C PRO A 26 -0.62 4.84 -10.06
N THR A 27 -1.14 5.92 -10.64
CA THR A 27 -0.82 7.32 -10.26
C THR A 27 -1.86 8.00 -9.37
N ARG A 28 -2.81 7.22 -8.83
CA ARG A 28 -3.84 7.65 -7.87
C ARG A 28 -4.04 6.55 -6.84
N PHE A 29 -3.00 6.30 -6.07
CA PHE A 29 -2.91 5.20 -5.14
C PHE A 29 -2.93 5.71 -3.70
N ALA A 30 -3.92 5.31 -2.91
CA ALA A 30 -4.00 5.68 -1.50
C ALA A 30 -4.56 4.49 -0.71
N ILE A 31 -3.71 3.83 0.07
CA ILE A 31 -4.13 2.71 0.93
C ILE A 31 -3.94 3.00 2.41
N THR A 32 -3.06 3.93 2.78
CA THR A 32 -2.79 4.28 4.18
C THR A 32 -4.07 4.65 4.94
N PRO A 33 -4.97 5.52 4.44
CA PRO A 33 -6.19 5.90 5.17
C PRO A 33 -7.13 4.72 5.44
N TYR A 34 -7.13 3.72 4.55
CA TYR A 34 -7.92 2.50 4.75
C TYR A 34 -7.33 1.63 5.88
N PHE A 35 -6.01 1.50 5.93
CA PHE A 35 -5.33 0.73 6.98
C PHE A 35 -5.33 1.44 8.34
N GLU A 36 -5.35 2.77 8.38
CA GLU A 36 -5.55 3.54 9.61
C GLU A 36 -6.87 3.15 10.29
N GLU A 37 -7.98 3.14 9.55
CA GLU A 37 -9.26 2.71 10.12
C GLU A 37 -9.35 1.21 10.39
N ALA A 38 -8.79 0.38 9.50
CA ALA A 38 -8.85 -1.07 9.65
C ALA A 38 -7.99 -1.59 10.83
N LEU A 39 -6.95 -0.86 11.23
CA LEU A 39 -6.00 -1.27 12.27
C LEU A 39 -6.02 -0.38 13.52
N LYS A 40 -6.98 0.55 13.65
CA LYS A 40 -7.06 1.47 14.80
C LYS A 40 -7.01 0.78 16.17
N ASP A 41 -7.63 -0.39 16.29
CA ASP A 41 -7.66 -1.15 17.55
C ASP A 41 -6.33 -1.86 17.85
N LYS A 42 -5.37 -1.82 16.92
CA LYS A 42 -4.03 -2.41 17.03
C LYS A 42 -2.94 -1.37 17.27
N GLU A 43 -3.30 -0.10 17.48
CA GLU A 43 -2.31 0.91 17.88
C GLU A 43 -1.75 0.60 19.27
N PRO A 44 -0.43 0.79 19.49
CA PRO A 44 0.55 1.40 18.59
C PRO A 44 1.30 0.40 17.69
N ALA A 45 0.99 -0.90 17.76
CA ALA A 45 1.77 -1.94 17.08
C ALA A 45 1.70 -1.85 15.54
N CYS A 46 0.64 -1.28 14.98
CA CYS A 46 0.48 -1.07 13.54
C CYS A 46 1.16 0.19 12.99
N LEU A 47 1.67 1.10 13.83
CA LEU A 47 2.30 2.35 13.38
C LEU A 47 3.45 2.14 12.37
N PRO A 48 4.39 1.19 12.57
CA PRO A 48 5.46 0.96 11.60
C PRO A 48 4.95 0.54 10.22
N LEU A 49 3.84 -0.21 10.17
CA LEU A 49 3.21 -0.60 8.91
C LEU A 49 2.62 0.64 8.22
N LEU A 50 1.86 1.47 8.94
CA LEU A 50 1.26 2.69 8.39
C LEU A 50 2.31 3.63 7.80
N VAL A 51 3.47 3.77 8.45
CA VAL A 51 4.60 4.56 7.91
C VAL A 51 5.10 4.03 6.57
N VAL A 52 5.18 2.71 6.40
CA VAL A 52 5.60 2.09 5.13
C VAL A 52 4.53 2.26 4.05
N LEU A 53 3.25 2.12 4.41
CA LEU A 53 2.14 2.34 3.47
C LEU A 53 2.10 3.79 2.98
N GLN A 54 2.34 4.77 3.87
CA GLN A 54 2.35 6.17 3.49
C GLN A 54 3.46 6.47 2.47
N ARG A 55 4.66 5.94 2.71
CA ARG A 55 5.77 6.08 1.76
C ARG A 55 5.44 5.47 0.39
N LEU A 56 4.70 4.37 0.37
CA LEU A 56 4.28 3.72 -0.86
C LEU A 56 3.25 4.57 -1.63
N ASP A 57 2.27 5.13 -0.92
CA ASP A 57 1.31 6.08 -1.48
C ASP A 57 2.05 7.29 -2.09
N ASP A 58 3.02 7.86 -1.37
CA ASP A 58 3.79 9.01 -1.86
C ASP A 58 4.59 8.66 -3.13
N LEU A 59 5.25 7.49 -3.17
CA LEU A 59 6.04 7.06 -4.32
C LEU A 59 5.19 6.85 -5.58
N LEU A 60 3.98 6.32 -5.42
CA LEU A 60 3.10 6.00 -6.55
C LEU A 60 2.37 7.22 -7.10
N ASN A 61 2.19 8.27 -6.31
CA ASN A 61 1.53 9.50 -6.73
C ASN A 61 2.49 10.61 -7.19
N GLN A 62 3.78 10.32 -7.38
CA GLN A 62 4.69 11.30 -7.96
C GLN A 62 4.27 11.60 -9.42
N GLU A 63 4.13 12.88 -9.77
CA GLU A 63 3.88 13.28 -11.15
C GLU A 63 5.12 12.92 -12.01
N PRO A 64 4.95 12.37 -13.22
CA PRO A 64 6.07 12.19 -14.13
C PRO A 64 6.62 13.57 -14.51
N GLN A 65 7.92 13.79 -14.27
CA GLN A 65 8.66 14.94 -14.81
C GLN A 65 8.83 14.84 -16.32
#